data_AF-A0A7W1CAD8-F1
#
_entry.id   AF-A0A7W1CAD8-F1
#
_cell.length_a   1.000
_cell.length_b   1.000
_cell.length_c   1.000
_cell.angle_alpha   90.00
_cell.angle_beta   90.00
_cell.angle_gamma   90.00
#
_symmetry.space_group_name_H-M   'P 1'
#
loop_
_entity.id
_entity.type
_entity.pdbx_description
1 polymer ?
#
loop_
_entity_poly.entity_id
_entity_poly.type
_entity_poly.pdbx_seq_one_letter_code
_entity_poly.pdbx_strand_id
1 'polypeptide(L)' 'MVRLIGLPHVSRFPRATVTLREGFIEILFGGGQYERRVDVKLEYLGDIEDVEGAELRLLARLQELGYEVERGHPT' A
#
# COMPACT_ATOMS: atom_id res chain seq x y z
N MET A 1 8.39 12.40 -2.20
CA MET A 1 8.87 11.04 -2.51
C MET A 1 8.58 10.19 -1.29
N VAL A 2 7.68 9.20 -1.39
CA VAL A 2 7.22 8.39 -0.25
C VAL A 2 8.29 7.35 0.08
N ARG A 3 8.71 7.27 1.35
CA ARG A 3 9.67 6.28 1.82
C ARG A 3 8.96 5.28 2.71
N LEU A 4 8.64 4.12 2.16
CA LEU A 4 8.08 2.99 2.92
C LEU A 4 9.24 2.27 3.61
N ILE A 5 9.25 2.25 4.94
CA ILE A 5 10.27 1.60 5.77
C ILE A 5 9.57 0.52 6.60
N GLY A 6 10.17 -0.67 6.69
CA GLY A 6 9.62 -1.78 7.48
C GLY A 6 8.52 -2.60 6.78
N LEU A 7 8.44 -2.56 5.45
CA LEU A 7 7.47 -3.37 4.70
C LEU A 7 7.71 -4.88 4.88
N PRO A 8 6.65 -5.71 4.95
CA PRO A 8 6.77 -7.16 5.06
C PRO A 8 7.44 -7.75 3.83
N HIS A 9 8.50 -8.54 3.99
CA HIS A 9 9.30 -9.02 2.86
C HIS A 9 8.48 -9.76 1.79
N VAL A 10 8.66 -9.38 0.52
CA VAL A 10 7.93 -9.92 -0.66
C VAL A 10 7.94 -11.45 -0.77
N SER A 11 9.06 -12.10 -0.40
CA SER A 11 9.12 -13.58 -0.41
C SER A 11 8.14 -14.25 0.55
N ARG A 12 7.71 -13.55 1.61
CA ARG A 12 6.74 -14.04 2.58
C ARG A 12 5.34 -13.50 2.31
N PHE A 13 5.24 -12.31 1.74
CA PHE A 13 3.99 -11.65 1.38
C PHE A 13 4.07 -11.13 -0.05
N PRO A 14 3.89 -11.99 -1.07
CA PRO A 14 4.02 -11.60 -2.47
C PRO A 14 2.93 -10.62 -2.91
N ARG A 15 1.75 -10.64 -2.28
CA ARG A 15 0.61 -9.81 -2.66
C ARG A 15 0.50 -8.58 -1.78
N ALA A 16 0.14 -7.45 -2.37
CA ALA A 16 -0.14 -6.21 -1.67
C ALA A 16 -1.41 -5.56 -2.24
N THR A 17 -2.49 -5.58 -1.48
CA THR A 17 -3.74 -4.91 -1.84
C THR A 17 -3.79 -3.54 -1.19
N VAL A 18 -3.91 -2.48 -1.99
CA VAL A 18 -3.98 -1.10 -1.52
C VAL A 18 -5.42 -0.62 -1.57
N THR A 19 -5.99 -0.23 -0.43
CA THR A 19 -7.36 0.26 -0.31
C THR A 19 -7.34 1.68 0.25
N LEU A 20 -7.87 2.64 -0.51
CA LEU A 20 -8.04 3.99 -0.02
C LEU A 20 -9.22 4.05 0.98
N ARG A 21 -8.98 4.61 2.17
CA ARG A 21 -9.96 4.88 3.22
C ARG A 21 -10.00 6.38 3.53
N GLU A 22 -11.02 6.81 4.27
CA GLU A 22 -11.11 8.20 4.72
C GLU A 22 -9.94 8.54 5.67
N GLY A 23 -9.00 9.36 5.19
CA GLY A 23 -7.86 9.85 5.96
C GLY A 23 -6.62 8.95 6.00
N PHE A 24 -6.67 7.74 5.43
CA PHE A 24 -5.53 6.83 5.37
C PHE A 24 -5.63 5.85 4.20
N ILE A 25 -4.50 5.27 3.82
CA ILE A 25 -4.43 4.15 2.90
C ILE A 25 -4.13 2.88 3.68
N GLU A 26 -4.97 1.88 3.49
CA GLU A 26 -4.76 0.54 4.02
C GLU A 26 -4.00 -0.29 2.99
N ILE A 27 -2.96 -0.98 3.43
CA ILE A 27 -2.19 -1.93 2.61
C ILE A 27 -2.27 -3.30 3.26
N LEU A 28 -2.92 -4.25 2.59
CA LEU A 28 -3.00 -5.64 3.01
C LEU A 28 -1.94 -6.45 2.28
N PHE A 29 -0.92 -6.89 3.00
CA PHE A 29 0.11 -7.79 2.51
C PHE A 29 -0.32 -9.24 2.71
N GLY A 30 -0.47 -10.00 1.63
CA GLY A 30 -0.92 -11.39 1.64
C GLY A 30 0.18 -12.35 1.19
N GLY A 31 0.31 -13.49 1.89
CA GLY A 31 1.21 -14.57 1.50
C GLY A 31 0.88 -15.91 2.14
N GLY A 32 0.37 -16.82 1.33
CA GLY A 32 -0.07 -18.14 1.78
C GLY A 32 -1.19 -18.03 2.81
N GLN A 33 -0.90 -18.43 4.06
CA GLN A 33 -1.84 -18.37 5.20
C GLN A 33 -1.64 -17.14 6.09
N TYR A 34 -0.71 -16.24 5.72
CA TYR A 34 -0.41 -15.06 6.52
C TYR A 34 -0.87 -13.80 5.80
N GLU A 35 -1.50 -12.95 6.57
CA GLU A 35 -1.90 -11.62 6.15
C GLU A 35 -1.34 -10.60 7.14
N ARG A 36 -0.84 -9.49 6.63
CA ARG A 36 -0.38 -8.37 7.43
C ARG A 36 -0.94 -7.09 6.88
N ARG A 37 -1.74 -6.43 7.70
CA ARG A 37 -2.28 -5.11 7.42
C ARG A 37 -1.33 -4.01 7.89
N VAL A 38 -1.18 -2.98 7.06
CA VAL A 38 -0.42 -1.77 7.35
C VAL A 38 -1.29 -0.58 7.00
N ASP A 39 -1.57 0.29 7.96
CA ASP A 39 -2.32 1.52 7.73
C ASP A 39 -1.32 2.69 7.61
N VAL A 40 -1.38 3.40 6.48
CA VAL A 40 -0.53 4.54 6.15
C VAL A 40 -1.40 5.79 6.12
N LYS A 41 -1.24 6.68 7.11
CA LYS A 41 -1.99 7.94 7.11
C LYS A 41 -1.60 8.82 5.92
N LEU A 42 -2.57 9.52 5.35
CA LEU A 42 -2.35 10.40 4.19
C LEU A 42 -1.32 11.50 4.46
N GLU A 43 -1.22 11.98 5.71
CA GLU A 43 -0.20 12.94 6.16
C GLU A 43 1.25 12.51 5.86
N TYR A 44 1.53 11.19 5.85
CA TYR A 44 2.86 10.65 5.56
C TYR A 44 3.15 10.52 4.06
N LEU A 45 2.12 10.59 3.22
CA LEU A 45 2.22 10.51 1.78
C LEU A 45 2.48 11.90 1.15
N GLY A 46 2.42 12.97 1.96
CA GLY A 46 2.74 14.37 1.62
C GLY A 46 1.52 15.29 1.69
N ASP A 47 1.68 16.57 1.37
CA ASP A 47 0.56 17.46 1.04
C ASP A 47 -0.09 16.93 -0.24
N ILE A 48 -1.18 16.16 -0.07
CA ILE A 48 -1.88 15.55 -1.19
C ILE A 48 -3.18 16.30 -1.43
N GLU A 49 -3.13 17.27 -2.34
CA GLU A 49 -4.34 17.77 -3.01
C GLU A 49 -4.95 16.69 -3.92
N ASP A 50 -4.17 15.65 -4.28
CA ASP A 50 -4.55 14.55 -5.18
C ASP A 50 -4.32 13.17 -4.53
N VAL A 51 -5.30 12.76 -3.72
CA VAL A 51 -5.30 11.48 -2.99
C VAL A 51 -5.19 10.28 -3.94
N GLU A 52 -5.83 10.35 -5.10
CA GLU A 52 -5.78 9.30 -6.12
C GLU A 52 -4.37 9.19 -6.72
N GLY A 53 -3.72 10.33 -7.00
CA GLY A 53 -2.34 10.37 -7.44
C GLY A 53 -1.34 9.81 -6.42
N ALA A 54 -1.61 9.91 -5.12
CA ALA A 54 -0.79 9.27 -4.08
C ALA A 54 -0.98 7.76 -4.01
N GLU A 55 -2.22 7.28 -4.14
CA GLU A 55 -2.53 5.85 -4.20
C GLU A 55 -1.83 5.19 -5.41
N LEU A 56 -1.93 5.80 -6.60
CA LEU A 56 -1.28 5.30 -7.81
C LEU A 56 0.25 5.26 -7.68
N ARG A 57 0.85 6.28 -7.06
CA ARG A 57 2.29 6.30 -6.77
C ARG A 57 2.69 5.20 -5.78
N LEU A 58 1.87 4.93 -4.78
CA LEU A 58 2.10 3.86 -3.81
C LEU A 58 2.01 2.48 -4.47
N LEU A 59 1.00 2.25 -5.32
CA LEU A 59 0.85 1.03 -6.11
C LEU A 59 2.06 0.81 -7.02
N ALA A 60 2.47 1.81 -7.79
CA ALA A 60 3.66 1.73 -8.63
C ALA A 60 4.91 1.40 -7.80
N ARG A 61 5.05 2.02 -6.62
CA ARG A 61 6.20 1.76 -5.75
C ARG A 61 6.23 0.34 -5.20
N LEU A 62 5.09 -0.20 -4.81
CA LEU A 62 4.98 -1.59 -4.36
C LEU A 62 5.29 -2.56 -5.52
N GLN A 63 4.85 -2.23 -6.74
CA GLN A 63 5.20 -3.01 -7.92
C GLN A 63 6.71 -2.99 -8.20
N GLU A 64 7.37 -1.82 -8.08
CA GLU A 64 8.83 -1.72 -8.22
C GLU A 64 9.61 -2.55 -7.18
N LEU A 65 9.02 -2.73 -5.99
CA LEU A 65 9.60 -3.57 -4.92
C LEU A 65 9.37 -5.07 -5.15
N GLY A 66 8.62 -5.44 -6.21
CA GLY A 66 8.34 -6.82 -6.60
C GLY A 66 7.06 -7.41 -6.04
N TYR A 67 6.20 -6.61 -5.40
CA TYR A 67 4.89 -7.10 -4.94
C TYR A 67 3.91 -7.20 -6.11
N GLU A 68 3.07 -8.22 -6.08
CA GLU A 68 1.85 -8.29 -6.87
C GLU A 68 0.84 -7.31 -6.28
N VAL A 69 0.62 -6.19 -6.96
CA VAL A 69 -0.23 -5.10 -6.47
C VAL A 69 -1.66 -5.21 -6.99
N GLU A 70 -2.62 -5.05 -6.08
CA GLU A 70 -4.04 -4.98 -6.41
C GLU A 70 -4.65 -3.71 -5.79
N ARG A 71 -5.56 -3.05 -6.52
CA ARG A 71 -6.35 -1.93 -5.97
C ARG A 71 -7.58 -2.52 -5.29
N GLY A 72 -7.67 -2.38 -3.98
CA GLY A 72 -8.84 -2.76 -3.20
C GLY A 72 -9.92 -1.68 -3.30
N HIS A 73 -11.17 -2.11 -3.32
CA HIS A 73 -12.30 -1.19 -3.22
C HIS A 73 -12.72 -1.05 -1.76
N PRO A 74 -12.95 0.17 -1.24
CA PRO A 74 -13.51 0.34 0.08
C PRO A 74 -14.93 -0.23 0.10
N THR A 75 -15.11 -1.35 0.79
CA THR A 75 -16.43 -1.85 1.22
C THR A 75 -16.96 -1.05 2.39
#